data_AF-A0A7R9J0N5-F1
#
_entry.id   AF-A0A7R9J0N5-F1
#
_cell.length_a   1.000
_cell.length_b   1.000
_cell.length_c   1.000
_cell.angle_alpha   90.00
_cell.angle_beta   90.00
_cell.angle_gamma   90.00
#
_symmetry.space_group_name_H-M   'P 1'
#
loop_
_entity.id
_entity.type
_entity.pdbx_description
1 polymer ?
#
loop_
_entity_poly.entity_id
_entity_poly.type
_entity_poly.pdbx_seq_one_letter_code
_entity_poly.pdbx_strand_id
1 'polypeptide(L)'
;MENLEQVVRERNRAFFQLETGETGERPGKPSVNAFGLNYFHKMSEHLIPKWMNTAWKKKYVFNKPDPYVKTFLSLYREKLWSAKRKEANRQRNHVMQLLKRFPNLDKVALKEQYPKVDLEKALRQGKSRGHHGQNTA
;
A
#
# COMPACT_ATOMS: atom_id res chain seq x y z
N MET A 1 18.14 -17.87 -13.88
CA MET A 1 16.99 -18.16 -14.79
C MET A 1 16.02 -16.97 -14.90
N GLU A 2 15.94 -16.07 -13.93
CA GLU A 2 15.02 -14.91 -13.92
C GLU A 2 15.23 -13.93 -15.09
N ASN A 3 16.48 -13.58 -15.39
CA ASN A 3 16.80 -12.62 -16.47
C ASN A 3 16.28 -13.08 -17.85
N LEU A 4 16.39 -14.38 -18.15
CA LEU A 4 15.90 -14.93 -19.43
C LEU A 4 14.38 -14.93 -19.50
N GLU A 5 13.70 -15.28 -18.41
CA GLU A 5 12.24 -15.23 -18.34
C GLU A 5 11.71 -13.80 -18.52
N GLN A 6 12.39 -12.81 -17.94
CA GLN A 6 12.02 -11.41 -18.09
C GLN A 6 12.07 -10.96 -19.56
N VAL A 7 13.16 -11.26 -20.28
CA VAL A 7 13.28 -10.91 -21.71
C VAL A 7 12.17 -11.56 -22.54
N VAL A 8 11.84 -12.83 -22.25
CA VAL A 8 10.75 -13.53 -22.94
C VAL A 8 9.41 -12.87 -22.65
N ARG A 9 9.12 -12.50 -21.40
CA ARG A 9 7.89 -11.79 -21.03
C ARG A 9 7.78 -10.42 -21.69
N GLU A 10 8.88 -9.67 -21.73
CA GLU A 10 8.94 -8.35 -22.38
C GLU A 10 8.62 -8.46 -23.88
N ARG A 11 9.22 -9.44 -24.57
CA ARG A 11 8.97 -9.69 -25.99
C ARG A 11 7.53 -10.11 -26.27
N ASN A 12 6.98 -11.02 -25.45
CA ASN A 12 5.60 -11.47 -25.59
C ASN A 12 4.62 -10.32 -25.35
N ARG A 13 4.85 -9.51 -24.32
CA ARG A 13 4.04 -8.32 -24.03
C ARG A 13 4.07 -7.35 -25.21
N ALA A 14 5.24 -7.05 -25.76
CA ALA A 14 5.37 -6.15 -26.90
C ALA A 14 4.61 -6.69 -28.12
N PHE A 15 4.70 -7.99 -28.39
CA PHE A 15 3.97 -8.65 -29.47
C PHE A 15 2.44 -8.50 -29.30
N PHE A 16 1.89 -8.91 -28.16
CA PHE A 16 0.43 -8.84 -27.94
C PHE A 16 -0.09 -7.39 -27.92
N GLN A 17 0.71 -6.43 -27.44
CA GLN A 17 0.32 -5.03 -27.45
C GLN A 17 0.20 -4.46 -28.87
N LEU A 18 1.01 -4.93 -29.83
CA LEU A 18 0.94 -4.52 -31.23
C LEU A 18 -0.21 -5.21 -31.97
N GLU A 19 -0.43 -6.50 -31.72
CA GLU A 19 -1.42 -7.29 -32.46
C GLU A 19 -2.85 -7.13 -31.93
N THR A 20 -3.05 -7.22 -30.61
CA THR A 20 -4.39 -7.20 -30.00
C THR A 20 -4.64 -5.97 -29.12
N GLY A 21 -3.59 -5.19 -28.83
CA GLY A 21 -3.66 -4.09 -27.87
C GLY A 21 -3.67 -4.54 -26.40
N GLU A 22 -3.54 -5.84 -26.15
CA GLU A 22 -3.55 -6.42 -24.80
C GLU A 22 -2.16 -6.88 -24.38
N THR A 23 -1.96 -7.15 -23.09
CA THR A 23 -0.64 -7.56 -22.55
C THR A 23 -0.31 -9.03 -22.85
N GLY A 24 -1.29 -9.85 -23.25
CA GLY A 24 -1.12 -11.31 -23.38
C GLY A 24 -1.00 -12.07 -22.06
N GLU A 25 -1.14 -11.36 -20.93
CA GLU A 25 -1.20 -11.96 -19.60
C GLU A 25 -2.60 -12.48 -19.29
N ARG A 26 -2.70 -13.29 -18.22
CA ARG A 26 -3.97 -13.84 -17.76
C ARG A 26 -5.03 -12.75 -17.60
N PRO A 27 -6.20 -12.87 -18.25
CA PRO A 27 -7.22 -11.84 -18.20
C PRO A 27 -7.75 -11.70 -16.78
N GLY A 28 -8.05 -10.46 -16.39
CA GLY A 28 -8.58 -10.16 -15.07
C GLY A 28 -9.34 -8.85 -15.07
N LYS A 29 -10.12 -8.62 -14.02
CA LYS A 29 -10.92 -7.41 -13.89
C LYS A 29 -10.94 -6.89 -12.46
N PRO A 30 -10.98 -5.56 -12.26
CA PRO A 30 -11.25 -4.99 -10.95
C PRO A 30 -12.66 -5.41 -10.51
N SER A 31 -12.77 -5.89 -9.29
CA SER A 31 -14.03 -6.36 -8.73
C SER A 31 -14.08 -6.13 -7.23
N VAL A 32 -15.29 -6.15 -6.67
CA VAL A 32 -15.50 -6.05 -5.22
C VAL A 32 -15.81 -7.43 -4.66
N ASN A 33 -15.17 -7.79 -3.54
CA ASN A 33 -15.43 -9.07 -2.86
C ASN A 33 -16.69 -9.00 -1.98
N ALA A 34 -17.03 -10.10 -1.32
CA ALA A 34 -18.17 -10.18 -0.41
C ALA A 34 -18.08 -9.19 0.78
N PHE A 35 -16.87 -8.79 1.18
CA PHE A 35 -16.61 -7.82 2.25
C PHE A 35 -16.58 -6.37 1.75
N GLY A 36 -16.90 -6.11 0.49
CA GLY A 36 -16.88 -4.76 -0.06
C GLY A 36 -15.48 -4.21 -0.38
N LEU A 37 -14.44 -5.05 -0.36
CA LEU A 37 -13.07 -4.67 -0.67
C LEU A 37 -12.77 -4.87 -2.16
N ASN A 38 -12.09 -3.89 -2.76
CA ASN A 38 -11.62 -3.95 -4.14
C ASN A 38 -10.50 -4.99 -4.26
N TYR A 39 -10.58 -5.85 -5.26
CA TYR A 39 -9.55 -6.81 -5.60
C TYR A 39 -9.52 -7.07 -7.12
N PHE A 40 -8.38 -7.53 -7.61
CA PHE A 40 -8.23 -7.91 -9.01
C PHE A 40 -8.64 -9.38 -9.20
N HIS A 41 -9.81 -9.61 -9.79
CA HIS A 41 -10.31 -10.95 -10.05
C HIS A 41 -9.64 -11.54 -11.31
N LYS A 42 -8.74 -12.49 -11.11
CA LYS A 42 -8.09 -13.24 -12.18
C LYS A 42 -9.06 -14.26 -12.77
N MET A 43 -9.45 -14.09 -14.03
CA MET A 43 -10.41 -14.97 -14.70
C MET A 43 -9.76 -16.31 -15.04
N SER A 44 -10.53 -17.40 -15.06
CA SER A 44 -10.07 -18.74 -15.42
C SER A 44 -10.96 -19.29 -16.53
N GLU A 45 -10.39 -20.18 -17.33
CA GLU A 45 -11.12 -20.93 -18.34
C GLU A 45 -12.10 -21.91 -17.68
N HIS A 46 -13.26 -22.07 -18.31
CA HIS A 46 -14.32 -22.97 -17.88
C HIS A 46 -14.95 -23.62 -19.11
N LEU A 47 -15.27 -24.92 -19.01
CA LEU A 47 -15.91 -25.66 -20.10
C LEU A 47 -17.33 -25.17 -20.40
N ILE A 48 -18.01 -24.62 -19.39
CA ILE A 48 -19.42 -24.24 -19.45
C ILE A 48 -19.54 -22.72 -19.31
N PRO A 49 -20.47 -22.07 -20.03
CA PRO A 49 -20.75 -20.65 -19.86
C PRO A 49 -21.06 -20.25 -18.43
N LYS A 50 -20.66 -19.03 -18.06
CA LYS A 50 -20.77 -18.48 -16.70
C LYS A 50 -22.19 -18.51 -16.12
N TRP A 51 -23.22 -18.33 -16.95
CA TRP A 51 -24.62 -18.33 -16.51
C TRP A 51 -25.15 -19.74 -16.17
N MET A 52 -24.52 -20.80 -16.68
CA MET A 52 -24.88 -22.18 -16.35
C MET A 52 -24.01 -22.75 -15.21
N ASN A 53 -22.82 -22.21 -15.00
CA ASN A 53 -21.89 -22.66 -13.96
C ASN A 53 -22.34 -22.25 -12.53
N THR A 54 -23.04 -23.16 -11.84
CA THR A 54 -23.54 -22.96 -10.46
C THR A 54 -22.42 -22.87 -9.43
N ALA A 55 -21.37 -23.68 -9.57
CA ALA A 55 -20.21 -23.65 -8.68
C ALA A 55 -19.49 -22.29 -8.72
N TRP A 56 -19.32 -21.72 -9.92
CA TRP A 56 -18.73 -20.39 -10.10
C TRP A 56 -19.60 -19.31 -9.45
N LYS A 57 -20.92 -19.34 -9.65
CA LYS A 57 -21.85 -18.37 -9.04
C LYS A 57 -21.84 -18.42 -7.52
N LYS A 58 -21.78 -19.63 -6.94
CA LYS A 58 -21.72 -19.82 -5.48
C LYS A 58 -20.43 -19.28 -4.88
N LYS A 59 -19.30 -19.49 -5.59
CA LYS A 59 -17.97 -19.05 -5.12
C LYS A 59 -17.78 -17.54 -5.24
N TYR A 60 -18.20 -16.96 -6.36
CA TYR A 60 -17.92 -15.57 -6.68
C TYR A 60 -19.17 -14.71 -6.56
N VAL A 61 -19.42 -14.23 -5.34
CA VAL A 61 -20.46 -13.24 -5.06
C VAL A 61 -19.85 -11.85 -5.15
N PHE A 62 -20.22 -11.14 -6.21
CA PHE A 62 -19.75 -9.78 -6.48
C PHE A 62 -20.82 -8.77 -6.13
N ASN A 63 -20.41 -7.59 -5.63
CA ASN A 63 -21.27 -6.41 -5.48
C ASN A 63 -22.59 -6.67 -4.73
N LYS A 64 -22.60 -7.54 -3.72
CA LYS A 64 -23.78 -7.76 -2.89
C LYS A 64 -23.91 -6.58 -1.91
N PRO A 65 -24.92 -5.70 -2.04
CA PRO A 65 -25.11 -4.63 -1.09
C PRO A 65 -25.56 -5.23 0.24
N ASP A 66 -24.77 -5.01 1.28
CA ASP A 66 -25.09 -5.43 2.64
C ASP A 66 -24.86 -4.23 3.59
N PRO A 67 -25.87 -3.78 4.35
CA PRO A 67 -25.73 -2.72 5.32
C PRO A 67 -24.60 -2.96 6.34
N TYR A 68 -24.36 -4.22 6.74
CA TYR A 68 -23.30 -4.59 7.68
C TYR A 68 -21.91 -4.48 7.04
N VAL A 69 -21.80 -4.68 5.72
CA VAL A 69 -20.53 -4.46 5.01
C VAL A 69 -20.16 -2.98 5.02
N LYS A 70 -21.13 -2.07 4.95
CA LYS A 70 -20.86 -0.62 5.02
C LYS A 70 -20.25 -0.20 6.36
N THR A 71 -20.79 -0.69 7.48
CA THR A 71 -20.24 -0.40 8.82
C THR A 71 -18.85 -1.01 9.00
N PHE A 72 -18.66 -2.25 8.56
CA PHE A 72 -17.34 -2.91 8.53
C PHE A 72 -16.30 -2.07 7.77
N LEU A 73 -16.62 -1.58 6.57
CA LEU A 73 -15.71 -0.77 5.77
C LEU A 73 -15.34 0.55 6.45
N SER A 74 -16.26 1.17 7.19
CA SER A 74 -15.97 2.39 7.97
C SER A 74 -14.94 2.12 9.06
N LEU A 75 -15.21 1.10 9.90
CA LEU A 75 -14.32 0.70 10.99
C LEU A 75 -12.95 0.25 10.47
N TYR A 76 -12.92 -0.46 9.33
CA TYR A 76 -11.68 -0.86 8.68
C TYR A 76 -10.85 0.35 8.24
N ARG A 77 -11.46 1.37 7.63
CA ARG A 77 -10.79 2.61 7.26
C ARG A 77 -10.27 3.35 8.49
N GLU A 78 -11.08 3.49 9.54
CA GLU A 78 -10.67 4.12 10.81
C GLU A 78 -9.48 3.40 11.46
N LYS A 79 -9.45 2.07 11.38
CA LYS A 79 -8.32 1.25 11.83
C LYS A 79 -7.05 1.56 11.02
N LEU A 80 -7.13 1.61 9.69
CA LEU A 80 -6.01 1.98 8.82
C LEU A 80 -5.50 3.40 9.09
N TRP A 81 -6.41 4.35 9.25
CA TRP A 81 -6.08 5.73 9.63
C TRP A 81 -5.37 5.79 10.98
N SER A 82 -5.84 5.02 11.95
CA SER A 82 -5.23 4.96 13.27
C SER A 82 -3.85 4.30 13.25
N ALA A 83 -3.65 3.27 12.43
CA ALA A 83 -2.33 2.66 12.23
C ALA A 83 -1.35 3.67 11.61
N LYS A 84 -1.74 4.34 10.52
CA LYS A 84 -0.95 5.38 9.85
C LYS A 84 -0.57 6.52 10.81
N ARG A 85 -1.53 6.99 11.61
CA ARG A 85 -1.30 8.05 12.61
C ARG A 85 -0.31 7.60 13.70
N LYS A 86 -0.48 6.38 14.22
CA LYS A 86 0.43 5.80 15.23
C LYS A 86 1.85 5.62 14.68
N GLU A 87 2.01 5.16 13.44
CA GLU A 87 3.31 5.03 12.78
C GLU A 87 4.01 6.40 12.66
N ALA A 88 3.31 7.41 12.14
CA ALA A 88 3.85 8.76 12.02
C ALA A 88 4.27 9.35 13.37
N ASN A 89 3.45 9.15 14.42
CA ASN A 89 3.78 9.58 15.77
C ASN A 89 5.00 8.82 16.34
N ARG A 90 5.11 7.51 16.09
CA ARG A 90 6.27 6.71 16.50
C ARG A 90 7.55 7.21 15.83
N GLN A 91 7.54 7.41 14.51
CA GLN A 91 8.69 7.94 13.78
C GLN A 91 9.08 9.32 14.29
N ARG A 92 8.11 10.21 14.47
CA ARG A 92 8.34 11.56 15.02
C ARG A 92 8.95 11.51 16.43
N ASN A 93 8.38 10.69 17.31
CA ASN A 93 8.88 10.55 18.68
C ASN A 93 10.29 9.95 18.72
N HIS A 94 10.57 8.99 17.83
CA HIS A 94 11.90 8.41 17.69
C HIS A 94 12.93 9.46 17.27
N VAL A 95 12.63 10.23 16.21
CA VAL A 95 13.46 11.36 15.76
C VAL A 95 13.67 12.39 16.87
N MET A 96 12.62 12.77 17.60
CA MET A 96 12.76 13.71 18.73
C MET A 96 13.67 13.16 19.84
N GLN A 97 13.59 11.87 20.13
CA GLN A 97 14.41 11.24 21.15
C GLN A 97 15.88 11.13 20.72
N LEU A 98 16.13 10.89 19.44
CA LEU A 98 17.48 10.90 18.86
C LEU A 98 18.10 12.29 18.98
N LEU A 99 17.39 13.34 18.53
CA LEU A 99 17.86 14.73 18.63
C LEU A 99 18.09 15.16 20.09
N LYS A 100 17.24 14.67 21.02
CA LYS A 100 17.37 14.97 22.45
C LYS A 100 18.65 14.39 23.07
N ARG A 101 19.07 13.20 22.62
CA ARG A 101 20.25 12.49 23.15
C ARG A 101 21.53 12.86 22.41
N PHE A 102 21.43 13.13 21.12
CA PHE A 102 22.54 13.38 20.21
C PHE A 102 22.28 14.72 19.48
N PRO A 103 22.64 15.86 20.08
CA PRO A 103 22.40 17.17 19.46
C PRO A 103 23.21 17.39 18.18
N ASN A 104 24.37 16.73 18.04
CA ASN A 104 25.25 16.81 16.87
C ASN A 104 24.96 15.73 15.80
N LEU A 105 23.77 15.13 15.84
CA LEU A 105 23.40 14.07 14.90
C LEU A 105 23.30 14.60 13.47
N ASP A 106 23.83 13.84 12.50
CA ASP A 106 23.75 14.23 11.10
C ASP A 106 22.29 14.26 10.61
N LYS A 107 21.87 15.46 10.20
CA LYS A 107 20.51 15.76 9.77
C LYS A 107 20.21 15.16 8.41
N VAL A 108 21.22 14.99 7.55
CA VAL A 108 21.07 14.44 6.21
C VAL A 108 20.74 12.95 6.30
N ALA A 109 21.56 12.18 7.03
CA ALA A 109 21.29 10.77 7.31
C ALA A 109 19.93 10.56 8.00
N LEU A 110 19.54 11.44 8.92
CA LEU A 110 18.24 11.35 9.62
C LEU A 110 17.06 11.56 8.66
N LYS A 111 17.18 12.43 7.66
CA LYS A 111 16.13 12.67 6.66
C LYS A 111 15.99 11.50 5.71
N GLU A 112 17.09 10.88 5.32
CA GLU A 112 17.12 9.68 4.48
C GLU A 112 16.41 8.51 5.17
N GLN A 113 16.68 8.29 6.45
CA GLN A 113 16.02 7.23 7.23
C GLN A 113 14.54 7.53 7.54
N TYR A 114 14.18 8.80 7.78
CA TYR A 114 12.82 9.22 8.13
C TYR A 114 12.26 10.25 7.14
N PRO A 115 12.00 9.87 5.88
CA PRO A 115 11.60 10.81 4.84
C PRO A 115 10.26 11.50 5.15
N LYS A 116 9.34 10.75 5.80
CA LYS A 116 7.99 11.23 6.16
C LYS A 116 7.98 12.24 7.32
N VAL A 117 9.06 12.35 8.08
CA VAL A 117 9.13 13.25 9.24
C VAL A 117 9.64 14.62 8.78
N ASP A 118 8.95 15.67 9.22
CA ASP A 118 9.38 17.05 9.07
C ASP A 118 10.42 17.37 10.17
N LEU A 119 11.70 17.42 9.75
CA LEU A 119 12.85 17.63 10.63
C LEU A 119 12.94 19.07 11.14
N GLU A 120 12.62 20.07 10.31
CA GLU A 120 12.63 21.47 10.73
C GLU A 120 11.66 21.70 11.88
N LYS A 121 10.45 21.13 11.74
CA LYS A 121 9.45 21.16 12.81
C LYS A 121 9.88 20.36 14.03
N ALA A 122 10.67 19.29 13.88
CA ALA A 122 11.18 18.52 15.01
C ALA A 122 12.27 19.29 15.79
N LEU A 123 13.17 19.99 15.09
CA LEU A 123 14.24 20.80 15.69
C LEU A 123 13.70 22.00 16.47
N ARG A 124 12.65 22.65 15.97
CA ARG A 124 12.03 23.80 16.65
C ARG A 124 11.33 23.43 17.95
N GLN A 125 10.87 22.18 18.10
CA GLN A 125 10.11 21.76 19.28
C GLN A 125 10.99 21.66 20.53
N GLY A 126 10.52 22.22 21.66
CA GLY A 126 11.24 22.14 22.94
C GLY A 126 11.56 20.71 23.40
N LYS A 127 10.74 19.72 22.99
CA LYS A 127 10.94 18.31 23.34
C LYS A 127 12.21 17.68 22.76
N SER A 128 12.76 18.23 21.67
CA SER A 128 13.97 17.69 21.03
C SER A 128 15.27 18.26 21.60
N ARG A 129 15.23 19.27 22.47
CA ARG A 129 16.40 20.07 22.88
C ARG A 129 17.19 19.43 24.05
N GLY A 130 16.54 18.65 24.91
CA GLY A 130 17.24 17.97 26.02
C GLY A 130 17.83 18.94 27.05
N HIS A 131 18.88 18.52 27.74
CA HIS A 131 19.64 19.35 28.70
C HIS A 131 20.78 20.12 28.03
N HIS A 132 21.12 19.74 26.81
CA HIS A 132 22.06 20.44 25.97
C HIS A 132 21.34 21.69 25.45
N GLY A 133 22.02 22.83 25.35
CA GLY A 133 21.40 24.05 24.80
C GLY A 133 20.83 23.82 23.40
N GLN A 134 20.10 24.81 22.86
CA GLN A 134 19.39 24.75 21.58
C GLN A 134 20.09 23.86 20.53
N ASN A 135 19.39 22.87 19.96
CA ASN A 135 19.89 22.12 18.80
C ASN A 135 20.17 23.15 17.70
N THR A 136 21.45 23.50 17.53
CA THR A 136 21.86 24.60 16.66
C THR A 136 21.53 24.25 15.21
N ALA A 137 21.07 25.28 14.48
CA ALA A 137 20.69 25.20 13.07
C ALA A 137 21.86 24.72 12.21
#